data_AF-A0A543AXP6-F1
#
_entry.id   AF-A0A543AXP6-F1
#
_cell.length_a   1.000
_cell.length_b   1.000
_cell.length_c   1.000
_cell.angle_alpha   90.00
_cell.angle_beta   90.00
_cell.angle_gamma   90.00
#
_symmetry.space_group_name_H-M   'P 1'
#
loop_
_entity.id
_entity.type
_entity.pdbx_description
1 polymer ?
#
loop_
_entity_poly.entity_id
_entity_poly.type
_entity_poly.pdbx_seq_one_letter_code
_entity_poly.pdbx_strand_id
1 'polypeptide(L)'
;MAITVAAIAAVASIVSAVVAGWFAHSSRRHELRSRRAEAAHERLVEQKREMYEPIVDLLGKMFTSDVLPTPQQQLHKQRFDTWVNLYGSDGVIEAYSRFLIAMPTGPPAEIQFRLYADFLLEVRKDMGHVDTTASRIQILGPQLLNFPDKSSLTDPDLAAVCRRAGWNPPW
;
A
#
# COMPACT_ATOMS: atom_id res chain seq x y z
N MET A 1 2.55 27.12 62.85
CA MET A 1 2.75 27.11 61.38
C MET A 1 2.57 25.73 60.71
N ALA A 2 2.64 24.60 61.43
CA ALA A 2 2.48 23.27 60.81
C ALA A 2 1.03 22.93 60.35
N ILE A 3 0.01 23.43 61.06
CA ILE A 3 -1.41 23.11 60.78
C ILE A 3 -1.90 23.73 59.46
N THR A 4 -1.45 24.95 59.13
CA THR A 4 -1.79 25.65 57.88
C THR A 4 -1.17 25.00 56.66
N VAL A 5 0.07 24.49 56.77
CA VAL A 5 0.74 23.76 55.68
C VAL A 5 0.04 22.43 55.40
N ALA A 6 -0.38 21.72 56.44
CA ALA A 6 -1.11 20.46 56.30
C ALA A 6 -2.51 20.65 55.65
N ALA A 7 -3.22 21.72 55.99
CA ALA A 7 -4.54 22.03 55.41
C ALA A 7 -4.44 22.37 53.90
N ILE A 8 -3.43 23.14 53.49
CA ILE A 8 -3.20 23.47 52.08
C ILE A 8 -2.81 22.22 51.28
N ALA A 9 -1.97 21.34 51.83
CA ALA A 9 -1.60 20.08 51.20
C ALA A 9 -2.80 19.13 51.02
N ALA A 10 -3.71 19.07 52.00
CA ALA A 10 -4.91 18.24 51.92
C ALA A 10 -5.93 18.75 50.88
N VAL A 11 -6.12 20.07 50.76
CA VAL A 11 -6.99 20.65 49.73
C VAL A 11 -6.37 20.46 48.34
N ALA A 12 -5.07 20.67 48.21
CA ALA A 12 -4.36 20.45 46.95
C ALA A 12 -4.42 18.99 46.48
N SER A 13 -4.37 18.01 47.40
CA SER A 13 -4.45 16.59 47.06
C SER A 13 -5.86 16.18 46.60
N ILE A 14 -6.92 16.70 47.23
CA ILE A 14 -8.31 16.45 46.82
C ILE A 14 -8.59 17.05 45.44
N VAL A 15 -8.18 18.30 45.21
CA VAL A 15 -8.35 18.96 43.91
C VAL A 15 -7.58 18.22 42.82
N SER A 16 -6.34 17.80 43.11
CA SER A 16 -5.53 17.01 42.17
C SER A 16 -6.16 15.65 41.85
N ALA A 17 -6.74 14.97 42.83
CA ALA A 17 -7.41 13.68 42.63
C ALA A 17 -8.68 13.79 41.76
N VAL A 18 -9.47 14.84 41.96
CA VAL A 18 -10.68 15.11 41.16
C VAL A 18 -10.31 15.44 39.71
N VAL A 19 -9.31 16.30 39.52
CA VAL A 19 -8.82 16.68 38.19
C VAL A 19 -8.21 15.47 37.47
N ALA A 20 -7.39 14.67 38.16
CA ALA A 20 -6.82 13.43 37.60
C ALA A 20 -7.90 12.40 37.24
N GLY A 21 -8.95 12.24 38.06
CA GLY A 21 -10.08 11.35 37.75
C GLY A 21 -10.86 11.79 36.51
N TRP A 22 -11.06 13.09 36.33
CA TRP A 22 -11.74 13.64 35.16
C TRP A 22 -10.91 13.51 33.88
N PHE A 23 -9.61 13.80 33.94
CA PHE A 23 -8.68 13.57 32.84
C PHE A 23 -8.52 12.09 32.50
N ALA A 24 -8.46 11.19 33.49
CA ALA A 24 -8.39 9.74 33.26
C ALA A 24 -9.66 9.22 32.58
N HIS A 25 -10.85 9.72 32.95
CA HIS A 25 -12.10 9.32 32.31
C HIS A 25 -12.22 9.83 30.87
N SER A 26 -11.76 11.06 30.61
CA SER A 26 -11.66 11.63 29.25
C SER A 26 -10.66 10.85 28.38
N SER A 27 -9.44 10.62 28.88
CA SER A 27 -8.37 9.87 28.20
C SER A 27 -8.82 8.48 27.80
N ARG A 28 -9.50 7.76 28.71
CA ARG A 28 -9.98 6.40 28.46
C ARG A 28 -10.95 6.30 27.27
N ARG A 29 -11.75 7.34 27.00
CA ARG A 29 -12.64 7.37 25.82
C ARG A 29 -11.86 7.56 24.53
N HIS A 30 -10.82 8.39 24.55
CA HIS A 30 -9.93 8.58 23.39
C HIS A 30 -9.10 7.33 23.12
N GLU A 31 -8.55 6.69 24.16
CA GLU A 31 -7.83 5.42 24.05
C GLU A 31 -8.72 4.31 23.48
N LEU A 32 -9.96 4.17 23.94
CA LEU A 32 -10.90 3.17 23.40
C LEU A 32 -11.26 3.43 21.93
N ARG A 33 -11.36 4.70 21.52
CA ARG A 33 -11.59 5.05 20.10
C ARG A 33 -10.36 4.78 19.24
N SER A 34 -9.16 5.11 19.73
CA SER A 34 -7.89 4.79 19.06
C SER A 34 -7.76 3.30 18.84
N ARG A 35 -7.93 2.49 19.88
CA ARG A 35 -7.86 1.02 19.80
C ARG A 35 -8.86 0.43 18.81
N ARG A 36 -10.08 0.99 18.73
CA ARG A 36 -11.09 0.54 17.75
C ARG A 36 -10.70 0.93 16.33
N ALA A 37 -10.17 2.13 16.13
CA ALA A 37 -9.71 2.60 14.83
C ALA A 37 -8.51 1.79 14.35
N GLU A 38 -7.55 1.51 15.23
CA GLU A 38 -6.39 0.65 14.97
C GLU A 38 -6.83 -0.77 14.59
N ALA A 39 -7.71 -1.40 15.38
CA ALA A 39 -8.22 -2.73 15.07
C ALA A 39 -9.03 -2.78 13.76
N ALA A 40 -9.76 -1.73 13.42
CA ALA A 40 -10.46 -1.63 12.13
C ALA A 40 -9.47 -1.47 10.98
N HIS A 41 -8.44 -0.64 11.15
CA HIS A 41 -7.37 -0.44 10.17
C HIS A 41 -6.61 -1.74 9.91
N GLU A 42 -6.23 -2.47 10.95
CA GLU A 42 -5.53 -3.75 10.84
C GLU A 42 -6.34 -4.78 10.05
N ARG A 43 -7.66 -4.87 10.29
CA ARG A 43 -8.56 -5.75 9.51
C ARG A 43 -8.63 -5.35 8.05
N LEU A 44 -8.68 -4.05 7.76
CA LEU A 44 -8.70 -3.56 6.37
C LEU A 44 -7.38 -3.89 5.65
N VAL A 45 -6.24 -3.69 6.33
CA VAL A 45 -4.92 -4.04 5.77
C VAL A 45 -4.83 -5.54 5.51
N GLU A 46 -5.32 -6.38 6.42
CA GLU A 46 -5.32 -7.83 6.24
C GLU A 46 -6.19 -8.26 5.05
N GLN A 47 -7.41 -7.72 4.93
CA GLN A 47 -8.28 -7.99 3.78
C GLN A 47 -7.64 -7.55 2.45
N LYS A 48 -6.96 -6.39 2.44
CA LYS A 48 -6.21 -5.93 1.27
C LYS A 48 -5.06 -6.88 0.95
N ARG A 49 -4.31 -7.35 1.96
CA ARG A 49 -3.22 -8.32 1.78
C ARG A 49 -3.73 -9.62 1.15
N GLU A 50 -4.82 -10.19 1.66
CA GLU A 50 -5.46 -11.40 1.12
C GLU A 50 -5.82 -11.26 -0.37
N MET A 51 -6.19 -10.05 -0.80
CA MET A 51 -6.53 -9.78 -2.19
C MET A 51 -5.30 -9.52 -3.07
N TYR A 52 -4.32 -8.75 -2.58
CA TYR A 52 -3.13 -8.37 -3.34
C TYR A 52 -2.09 -9.47 -3.47
N GLU A 53 -1.80 -10.22 -2.40
CA GLU A 53 -0.67 -11.14 -2.34
C GLU A 53 -0.73 -12.21 -3.46
N PRO A 54 -1.85 -12.92 -3.69
CA PRO A 54 -1.90 -13.91 -4.77
C PRO A 54 -1.77 -13.30 -6.17
N ILE A 55 -2.10 -12.00 -6.32
CA ILE A 55 -1.99 -11.29 -7.59
C ILE A 55 -0.56 -10.85 -7.85
N VAL A 56 0.10 -10.30 -6.84
CA VAL A 56 1.53 -9.97 -6.91
C VAL A 56 2.34 -11.23 -7.23
N ASP A 57 2.04 -12.35 -6.58
CA ASP A 57 2.68 -13.63 -6.87
C ASP A 57 2.40 -14.14 -8.28
N LEU A 58 1.15 -14.05 -8.71
CA LEU A 58 0.73 -14.47 -10.06
C LEU A 58 1.45 -13.65 -11.13
N LEU A 59 1.46 -12.33 -11.01
CA LEU A 59 2.11 -11.43 -11.95
C LEU A 59 3.63 -11.57 -11.92
N GLY A 60 4.23 -11.74 -10.73
CA GLY A 60 5.67 -11.98 -10.59
C GLY A 60 6.12 -13.28 -11.27
N LYS A 61 5.28 -14.32 -11.25
CA LYS A 61 5.54 -15.57 -11.98
C LYS A 61 5.55 -15.38 -13.49
N MET A 62 4.73 -14.48 -14.05
CA MET A 62 4.75 -14.18 -15.48
C MET A 62 6.11 -13.66 -15.98
N PHE A 63 6.91 -13.06 -15.10
CA PHE A 63 8.24 -12.53 -15.44
C PHE A 63 9.39 -13.48 -15.11
N THR A 64 9.14 -14.55 -14.35
CA THR A 64 10.21 -15.42 -13.81
C THR A 64 10.04 -16.89 -14.18
N SER A 65 8.90 -17.28 -14.74
CA SER A 65 8.56 -18.66 -15.03
C SER A 65 7.59 -18.79 -16.20
N ASP A 66 7.74 -19.85 -16.99
CA ASP A 66 6.80 -20.21 -18.06
C ASP A 66 5.59 -21.02 -17.54
N VAL A 67 5.43 -21.13 -16.21
CA VAL A 67 4.34 -21.90 -15.61
C VAL A 67 3.02 -21.15 -15.75
N LEU A 68 2.05 -21.83 -16.38
CA LEU A 68 0.71 -21.29 -16.56
C LEU A 68 -0.05 -21.17 -15.22
N PRO A 69 -0.91 -20.15 -15.06
CA PRO A 69 -1.73 -19.98 -13.85
C PRO A 69 -2.68 -21.16 -13.59
N THR A 70 -2.76 -21.62 -12.35
CA THR A 70 -3.73 -22.65 -11.95
C THR A 70 -5.17 -22.12 -12.01
N PRO A 71 -6.19 -22.99 -12.10
CA PRO A 71 -7.60 -22.56 -12.08
C PRO A 71 -7.95 -21.72 -10.84
N GLN A 72 -7.35 -22.03 -9.69
CA GLN A 72 -7.58 -21.32 -8.44
C GLN A 72 -6.99 -19.90 -8.48
N GLN A 73 -5.80 -19.74 -9.07
CA GLN A 73 -5.18 -18.42 -9.29
C GLN A 73 -5.98 -17.58 -10.29
N GLN A 74 -6.50 -18.20 -11.35
CA GLN A 74 -7.35 -17.52 -12.33
C GLN A 74 -8.65 -17.04 -11.69
N LEU A 75 -9.30 -17.87 -10.86
CA LEU A 75 -10.50 -17.49 -10.12
C LEU A 75 -10.21 -16.33 -9.14
N HIS A 76 -9.07 -16.37 -8.45
CA HIS A 76 -8.65 -15.26 -7.57
C HIS A 76 -8.44 -13.97 -8.38
N LYS A 77 -7.79 -14.05 -9.53
CA LYS A 77 -7.62 -12.92 -10.45
C LYS A 77 -8.95 -12.31 -10.87
N GLN A 78 -9.92 -13.12 -11.26
CA GLN A 78 -11.26 -12.61 -11.64
C GLN A 78 -11.96 -11.87 -10.48
N ARG A 79 -11.82 -12.38 -9.25
CA ARG A 79 -12.34 -11.71 -8.05
C ARG A 79 -11.61 -10.40 -7.80
N PHE A 80 -10.28 -10.40 -7.92
CA PHE A 80 -9.46 -9.21 -7.79
C PHE A 80 -9.81 -8.15 -8.82
N ASP A 81 -10.01 -8.52 -10.09
CA ASP A 81 -10.39 -7.60 -11.18
C ASP A 81 -11.67 -6.82 -10.82
N THR A 82 -12.62 -7.45 -10.14
CA THR A 82 -13.82 -6.77 -9.66
C THR A 82 -13.56 -5.96 -8.38
N TRP A 83 -12.83 -6.56 -7.44
CA TRP A 83 -12.56 -5.97 -6.13
C TRP A 83 -11.73 -4.69 -6.21
N VAL A 84 -10.69 -4.65 -7.05
CA VAL A 84 -9.77 -3.52 -7.16
C VAL A 84 -10.47 -2.25 -7.64
N ASN A 85 -11.48 -2.38 -8.50
CA ASN A 85 -12.29 -1.26 -8.98
C ASN A 85 -13.18 -0.65 -7.89
N LEU A 86 -13.45 -1.37 -6.81
CA LEU A 86 -14.31 -0.92 -5.71
C LEU A 86 -13.51 -0.48 -4.49
N TYR A 87 -12.39 -1.13 -4.21
CA TYR A 87 -11.66 -0.99 -2.94
C TYR A 87 -10.20 -0.56 -3.10
N GLY A 88 -9.66 -0.58 -4.32
CA GLY A 88 -8.33 -0.04 -4.59
C GLY A 88 -8.34 1.49 -4.57
N SER A 89 -7.23 2.10 -4.18
CA SER A 89 -7.01 3.52 -4.40
C SER A 89 -6.92 3.86 -5.90
N ASP A 90 -7.17 5.13 -6.23
CA ASP A 90 -7.12 5.65 -7.60
C ASP A 90 -5.82 5.27 -8.32
N GLY A 91 -4.68 5.37 -7.63
CA GLY A 91 -3.38 4.99 -8.16
C GLY A 91 -3.28 3.50 -8.53
N VAL A 92 -3.82 2.62 -7.68
CA VAL A 92 -3.85 1.17 -7.98
C VAL A 92 -4.75 0.89 -9.18
N ILE A 93 -5.94 1.51 -9.22
CA ILE A 93 -6.90 1.33 -10.31
C ILE A 93 -6.24 1.75 -11.63
N GLU A 94 -5.61 2.92 -11.67
CA GLU A 94 -4.92 3.45 -12.85
C GLU A 94 -3.77 2.55 -13.29
N ALA A 95 -2.86 2.20 -12.38
CA ALA A 95 -1.69 1.39 -12.69
C ALA A 95 -2.07 -0.03 -13.14
N TYR A 96 -3.03 -0.66 -12.45
CA TYR A 96 -3.51 -1.99 -12.81
C TYR A 96 -4.24 -2.01 -14.15
N SER A 97 -5.09 -1.00 -14.41
CA SER A 97 -5.80 -0.88 -15.68
C SER A 97 -4.83 -0.71 -16.85
N ARG A 98 -3.84 0.18 -16.72
CA ARG A 98 -2.78 0.35 -17.73
C ARG A 98 -2.03 -0.94 -17.99
N PHE A 99 -1.66 -1.65 -16.93
CA PHE A 99 -0.97 -2.93 -17.04
C PHE A 99 -1.82 -3.95 -17.83
N LEU A 100 -3.08 -4.15 -17.44
CA LEU A 100 -3.97 -5.13 -18.09
C LEU A 100 -4.28 -4.79 -19.55
N ILE A 101 -4.50 -3.52 -19.89
CA ILE A 101 -4.78 -3.10 -21.27
C ILE A 101 -3.50 -3.20 -22.12
N ALA A 102 -2.32 -2.95 -21.54
CA ALA A 102 -1.05 -3.05 -22.24
C ALA A 102 -0.68 -4.49 -22.61
N MET A 103 -0.74 -5.44 -21.69
CA MET A 103 -0.14 -6.78 -21.90
C MET A 103 -0.60 -7.48 -23.20
N PRO A 104 -1.88 -7.48 -23.59
CA PRO A 104 -2.34 -8.08 -24.85
C PRO A 104 -1.75 -7.43 -26.11
N THR A 105 -1.26 -6.20 -26.03
CA THR A 105 -0.66 -5.48 -27.17
C THR A 105 0.78 -5.88 -27.46
N GLY A 106 1.38 -6.75 -26.62
CA GLY A 106 2.78 -7.16 -26.75
C GLY A 106 3.77 -6.01 -26.57
N PRO A 107 3.71 -5.24 -25.48
CA PRO A 107 4.62 -4.11 -25.26
C PRO A 107 6.07 -4.58 -25.10
N PRO A 108 7.07 -3.74 -25.41
CA PRO A 108 8.47 -4.06 -25.14
C PRO A 108 8.69 -4.45 -23.68
N ALA A 109 9.63 -5.36 -23.42
CA ALA A 109 9.87 -5.89 -22.07
C ALA A 109 10.08 -4.77 -21.03
N GLU A 110 10.81 -3.71 -21.38
CA GLU A 110 11.05 -2.57 -20.49
C GLU A 110 9.77 -1.84 -20.07
N ILE A 111 8.77 -1.78 -20.96
CA ILE A 111 7.45 -1.23 -20.65
C ILE A 111 6.67 -2.20 -19.75
N GLN A 112 6.77 -3.51 -19.99
CA GLN A 112 6.13 -4.50 -19.11
C GLN A 112 6.63 -4.40 -17.67
N PHE A 113 7.95 -4.38 -17.47
CA PHE A 113 8.55 -4.22 -16.15
C PHE A 113 8.23 -2.86 -15.52
N ARG A 114 8.20 -1.79 -16.33
CA ARG A 114 7.78 -0.47 -15.85
C ARG A 114 6.35 -0.48 -15.32
N LEU A 115 5.38 -0.96 -16.11
CA LEU A 115 3.97 -1.01 -15.72
C LEU A 115 3.75 -1.91 -14.51
N TYR A 116 4.46 -3.05 -14.44
CA TYR A 116 4.40 -3.92 -13.27
C TYR A 116 4.97 -3.25 -12.01
N ALA A 117 6.11 -2.56 -12.12
CA ALA A 117 6.67 -1.81 -10.99
C ALA A 117 5.78 -0.65 -10.52
N ASP A 118 5.13 0.04 -11.46
CA ASP A 118 4.13 1.07 -11.16
C ASP A 118 2.98 0.48 -10.35
N PHE A 119 2.45 -0.67 -10.77
CA PHE A 119 1.42 -1.37 -10.02
C PHE A 119 1.88 -1.74 -8.60
N LEU A 120 3.07 -2.34 -8.44
CA LEU A 120 3.58 -2.71 -7.11
C LEU A 120 3.81 -1.50 -6.19
N LEU A 121 4.23 -0.36 -6.74
CA LEU A 121 4.37 0.89 -6.00
C LEU A 121 3.03 1.36 -5.46
N GLU A 122 2.01 1.38 -6.29
CA GLU A 122 0.67 1.83 -5.89
C GLU A 122 0.04 0.85 -4.89
N VAL A 123 0.22 -0.47 -5.07
CA VAL A 123 -0.21 -1.48 -4.09
C VAL A 123 0.46 -1.22 -2.73
N ARG A 124 1.76 -0.92 -2.71
CA ARG A 124 2.48 -0.61 -1.47
C ARG A 124 1.90 0.63 -0.76
N LYS A 125 1.58 1.69 -1.50
CA LYS A 125 0.93 2.89 -0.95
C LYS A 125 -0.45 2.55 -0.40
N ASP A 126 -1.22 1.77 -1.15
CA ASP A 126 -2.59 1.36 -0.80
C ASP A 126 -2.66 0.50 0.47
N MET A 127 -1.61 -0.26 0.76
CA MET A 127 -1.42 -1.04 1.99
C MET A 127 -0.94 -0.21 3.19
N GLY A 128 -0.89 1.13 3.07
CA GLY A 128 -0.59 2.04 4.18
C GLY A 128 0.81 2.66 4.16
N HIS A 129 1.61 2.42 3.12
CA HIS A 129 2.93 3.06 2.94
C HIS A 129 2.87 4.24 1.97
N VAL A 130 1.97 5.19 2.21
CA VAL A 130 1.70 6.32 1.29
C VAL A 130 2.97 7.15 1.03
N ASP A 131 3.81 7.33 2.06
CA ASP A 131 5.07 8.08 1.98
C ASP A 131 6.29 7.22 1.59
N THR A 132 6.05 6.10 0.89
CA THR A 132 7.14 5.21 0.47
C THR A 132 8.15 5.94 -0.42
N THR A 133 9.42 5.92 -0.02
CA THR A 133 10.55 6.41 -0.83
C THR A 133 11.15 5.32 -1.71
N ALA A 134 10.57 4.11 -1.67
CA ALA A 134 11.02 3.00 -2.51
C ALA A 134 10.85 3.36 -3.98
N SER A 135 11.91 3.15 -4.77
CA SER A 135 11.87 3.30 -6.22
C SER A 135 11.44 1.99 -6.91
N ARG A 136 11.07 2.08 -8.19
CA ARG A 136 10.75 0.92 -9.04
C ARG A 136 11.88 -0.12 -9.06
N ILE A 137 13.13 0.36 -9.12
CA ILE A 137 14.32 -0.51 -9.09
C ILE A 137 14.41 -1.29 -7.78
N GLN A 138 14.18 -0.61 -6.64
CA GLN A 138 14.25 -1.26 -5.33
C GLN A 138 13.15 -2.29 -5.12
N ILE A 139 11.97 -2.06 -5.71
CA ILE A 139 10.82 -2.98 -5.60
C ILE A 139 11.01 -4.22 -6.46
N LEU A 140 11.46 -4.07 -7.71
CA LEU A 140 11.70 -5.21 -8.59
C LEU A 140 12.97 -5.98 -8.20
N GLY A 141 13.96 -5.29 -7.61
CA GLY A 141 15.15 -5.87 -6.97
C GLY A 141 15.82 -6.97 -7.82
N PRO A 142 15.81 -8.25 -7.39
CA PRO A 142 16.48 -9.36 -8.07
C PRO A 142 16.01 -9.60 -9.52
N GLN A 143 14.77 -9.25 -9.84
CA GLN A 143 14.18 -9.46 -11.18
C GLN A 143 14.89 -8.62 -12.26
N LEU A 144 15.65 -7.59 -11.84
CA LEU A 144 16.38 -6.69 -12.73
C LEU A 144 17.85 -7.07 -12.95
N LEU A 145 18.33 -8.20 -12.42
CA LEU A 145 19.75 -8.58 -12.50
C LEU A 145 20.27 -8.65 -13.96
N ASN A 146 19.41 -9.12 -14.88
CA ASN A 146 19.75 -9.27 -16.29
C ASN A 146 19.13 -8.19 -17.18
N PHE A 147 18.58 -7.12 -16.59
CA PHE A 147 17.88 -6.09 -17.35
C PHE A 147 18.87 -5.03 -17.86
N PRO A 148 19.09 -4.93 -19.19
CA PRO A 148 20.20 -4.17 -19.76
C PRO A 148 20.01 -2.65 -19.63
N ASP A 149 18.78 -2.16 -19.77
CA ASP A 149 18.46 -0.74 -19.60
C ASP A 149 17.44 -0.52 -18.47
N LYS A 150 17.86 0.26 -17.46
CA LYS A 150 17.05 0.63 -16.28
C LYS A 150 16.49 2.05 -16.40
N SER A 151 16.74 2.75 -17.50
CA SER A 151 16.24 4.11 -17.75
C SER A 151 14.72 4.18 -17.68
N SER A 152 14.05 3.15 -18.20
CA SER A 152 12.59 2.96 -18.14
C SER A 152 12.02 2.87 -16.72
N LEU A 153 12.84 2.57 -15.72
CA LEU A 153 12.42 2.41 -14.32
C LEU A 153 12.76 3.64 -13.45
N THR A 154 13.66 4.50 -13.92
CA THR A 154 14.12 5.70 -13.19
C THR A 154 13.42 6.96 -13.67
N ASP A 155 13.03 7.01 -14.95
CA ASP A 155 12.35 8.17 -15.52
C ASP A 155 10.95 8.36 -14.89
N PRO A 156 10.62 9.51 -14.30
CA PRO A 156 9.27 9.74 -13.78
C PRO A 156 8.21 9.77 -14.87
N ASP A 157 8.53 10.18 -16.11
CA ASP A 157 7.56 10.34 -17.20
C ASP A 157 7.38 9.05 -18.00
N LEU A 158 6.28 8.33 -17.73
CA LEU A 158 5.91 7.12 -18.47
C LEU A 158 5.76 7.38 -19.98
N ALA A 159 5.24 8.54 -20.39
CA ALA A 159 5.06 8.85 -21.80
C ALA A 159 6.40 9.04 -22.51
N ALA A 160 7.39 9.63 -21.84
CA ALA A 160 8.76 9.71 -22.36
C ALA A 160 9.39 8.33 -22.53
N VAL A 161 9.19 7.42 -21.57
CA VAL A 161 9.65 6.03 -21.68
C VAL A 161 9.03 5.35 -22.90
N CYS A 162 7.69 5.45 -23.06
CA CYS A 162 6.99 4.84 -24.20
C CYS A 162 7.53 5.37 -25.54
N ARG A 163 7.75 6.69 -25.66
CA ARG A 163 8.33 7.30 -26.87
C ARG A 163 9.74 6.78 -27.17
N ARG A 164 10.61 6.65 -26.17
CA ARG A 164 11.97 6.09 -26.36
C ARG A 164 11.94 4.63 -26.77
N ALA A 165 11.00 3.87 -26.22
CA ALA A 165 10.77 2.46 -26.56
C ALA A 165 10.14 2.27 -27.96
N GLY A 166 9.74 3.36 -28.64
CA GLY A 166 8.99 3.29 -29.89
C GLY A 166 7.61 2.64 -29.74
N TRP A 167 7.04 2.67 -28.54
CA TRP A 167 5.77 2.02 -28.22
C TRP A 167 4.66 3.04 -27.99
N ASN A 168 3.48 2.77 -28.55
CA ASN A 168 2.30 3.62 -28.40
C ASN A 168 1.33 3.03 -27.38
N PRO A 169 1.05 3.72 -26.26
CA PRO A 169 0.16 3.19 -25.23
C PRO A 169 -1.29 3.06 -25.73
N PRO A 170 -2.02 2.01 -25.32
CA PRO A 170 -3.40 1.73 -25.74
C PRO A 170 -4.48 2.42 -24.89
N TRP A 171 -4.13 3.38 -24.04
CA TRP A 171 -5.05 4.13 -23.16
C TRP A 171 -5.05 5.62 -23.49
#